data_AF-A0A7J4PDL6-F1
#
_entry.id   AF-A0A7J4PDL6-F1
#
_cell.length_a   1.000
_cell.length_b   1.000
_cell.length_c   1.000
_cell.angle_alpha   90.00
_cell.angle_beta   90.00
_cell.angle_gamma   90.00
#
_symmetry.space_group_name_H-M   'P 1'
#
loop_
_entity.id
_entity.type
_entity.pdbx_description
1 polymer ?
#
loop_
_entity_poly.entity_id
_entity_poly.type
_entity_poly.pdbx_seq_one_letter_code
_entity_poly.pdbx_strand_id
1 'polypeptide(L)'
;MTRDEGCIWVEDKAKKRPTLKERELIRTSREQGTSNKEMCKRLGVSYPTLAKWIKRIGLPNRYEEERERNLKEIHSAIERLGCCTIKEVSGETKIPSHTTQKYLNFLLKEGKIEKIAIKRRRRSKLAFRETELFGEVSGSVFFYKDRKEIISRLMETMSRSQGKGIKSALTHYLKSFGFTREEIDVINRGRSIPDGVINLQLKAEDIEKLSREGADPKFLINLSANASVQMVFV
;
A
#
# COMPACT_ATOMS: atom_id res chain seq x y z
N MET A 1 45.42 -14.03 -55.56
CA MET A 1 44.54 -13.03 -54.93
C MET A 1 44.18 -13.55 -53.55
N THR A 2 44.64 -12.83 -52.53
CA THR A 2 44.47 -13.07 -51.10
C THR A 2 43.06 -12.69 -50.61
N ARG A 3 42.58 -13.45 -49.62
CA ARG A 3 41.78 -13.07 -48.43
C ARG A 3 41.45 -14.39 -47.71
N ASP A 4 42.11 -14.74 -46.61
CA ASP A 4 41.80 -14.27 -45.23
C ASP A 4 40.26 -14.22 -45.03
N GLU A 5 39.65 -14.90 -44.07
CA GLU A 5 40.01 -14.96 -42.66
C GLU A 5 39.51 -16.27 -42.04
N GLY A 6 40.39 -16.93 -41.31
CA GLY A 6 40.02 -18.05 -40.44
C GLY A 6 38.96 -17.60 -39.44
N CYS A 7 37.89 -18.40 -39.32
CA CYS A 7 36.99 -18.30 -38.19
C CYS A 7 37.77 -18.65 -36.92
N ILE A 8 38.34 -17.63 -36.28
CA ILE A 8 38.82 -17.71 -34.91
C ILE A 8 37.58 -17.97 -34.07
N TRP A 9 37.44 -19.21 -33.60
CA TRP A 9 36.56 -19.51 -32.48
C TRP A 9 37.07 -18.67 -31.31
N VAL A 10 36.42 -17.53 -31.05
CA VAL A 10 36.65 -16.78 -29.82
C VAL A 10 36.18 -17.71 -28.71
N GLU A 11 37.14 -18.35 -28.05
CA GLU A 11 36.91 -19.21 -26.89
C GLU A 11 35.85 -18.57 -26.00
N ASP A 12 34.77 -19.31 -25.76
CA ASP A 12 33.73 -18.98 -24.82
C ASP A 12 34.40 -18.58 -23.51
N LYS A 13 34.45 -17.27 -23.21
CA LYS A 13 35.09 -16.71 -22.02
C LYS A 13 34.46 -17.36 -20.79
N ALA A 14 35.10 -18.41 -20.29
CA ALA A 14 34.70 -19.13 -19.09
C ALA A 14 34.41 -18.09 -18.00
N LYS A 15 33.21 -18.13 -17.42
CA LYS A 15 32.66 -17.16 -16.47
C LYS A 15 33.63 -16.89 -15.30
N LYS A 16 34.58 -15.95 -15.49
CA LYS A 16 35.72 -15.67 -14.60
C LYS A 16 35.24 -15.59 -13.15
N ARG A 17 35.80 -16.41 -12.28
CA ARG A 17 35.53 -16.35 -10.83
C ARG A 17 36.41 -15.25 -10.23
N PRO A 18 35.92 -14.48 -9.24
CA PRO A 18 36.76 -13.51 -8.56
C PRO A 18 37.85 -14.23 -7.75
N THR A 19 39.07 -13.74 -7.88
CA THR A 19 40.24 -14.07 -7.06
C THR A 19 40.05 -13.66 -5.61
N LEU A 20 40.87 -14.17 -4.69
CA LEU A 20 40.73 -13.90 -3.26
C LEU A 20 40.82 -12.40 -2.94
N LYS A 21 41.79 -11.69 -3.54
CA LYS A 21 41.96 -10.24 -3.41
C LYS A 21 40.75 -9.45 -3.91
N GLU A 22 40.16 -9.86 -5.04
CA GLU A 22 38.94 -9.23 -5.57
C GLU A 22 37.75 -9.45 -4.63
N ARG A 23 37.64 -10.62 -3.99
CA ARG A 23 36.57 -10.90 -3.01
C ARG A 23 36.70 -10.05 -1.76
N GLU A 24 37.91 -9.94 -1.21
CA GLU A 24 38.19 -9.07 -0.07
C GLU A 24 37.88 -7.61 -0.42
N LEU A 25 38.34 -7.15 -1.58
CA LEU A 25 38.07 -5.78 -2.02
C LEU A 25 36.56 -5.51 -2.16
N ILE A 26 35.77 -6.47 -2.66
CA ILE A 26 34.31 -6.34 -2.72
C ILE A 26 33.70 -6.28 -1.31
N ARG A 27 34.15 -7.12 -0.37
CA ARG A 27 33.64 -7.11 1.02
C ARG A 27 33.96 -5.79 1.73
N THR A 28 35.21 -5.37 1.72
CA THR A 28 35.64 -4.13 2.37
C THR A 28 35.00 -2.91 1.70
N SER A 29 34.91 -2.88 0.35
CA SER A 29 34.22 -1.79 -0.35
C SER A 29 32.74 -1.72 0.01
N ARG A 30 32.10 -2.87 0.26
CA ARG A 30 30.69 -2.95 0.69
C ARG A 30 30.51 -2.41 2.10
N GLU A 31 31.34 -2.83 3.05
CA GLU A 31 31.36 -2.33 4.43
C GLU A 31 31.56 -0.82 4.49
N GLN A 32 32.43 -0.29 3.61
CA GLN A 32 32.68 1.14 3.47
C GLN A 32 31.58 1.93 2.73
N GLY A 33 30.47 1.30 2.33
CA GLY A 33 29.40 2.01 1.62
C GLY A 33 29.71 2.40 0.16
N THR A 34 30.82 1.92 -0.40
CA THR A 34 31.28 2.25 -1.78
C THR A 34 30.25 1.86 -2.84
N SER A 35 29.93 2.75 -3.78
CA SER A 35 28.93 2.48 -4.83
C SER A 35 29.36 1.37 -5.79
N ASN A 36 28.39 0.67 -6.40
CA ASN A 36 28.69 -0.36 -7.43
C ASN A 36 29.46 0.23 -8.62
N LYS A 37 29.22 1.50 -8.97
CA LYS A 37 29.94 2.21 -10.05
C LYS A 37 31.42 2.32 -9.74
N GLU A 38 31.72 2.72 -8.51
CA GLU A 38 33.08 2.90 -8.01
C GLU A 38 33.79 1.54 -7.86
N MET A 39 33.09 0.52 -7.37
CA MET A 39 33.62 -0.85 -7.32
C MET A 39 33.95 -1.39 -8.73
N CYS A 40 33.07 -1.16 -9.72
CA CYS A 40 33.34 -1.57 -11.11
C CYS A 40 34.59 -0.90 -11.67
N LYS A 41 34.79 0.40 -11.40
CA LYS A 41 35.99 1.14 -11.80
C LYS A 41 37.25 0.57 -11.14
N ARG A 42 37.23 0.39 -9.81
CA ARG A 42 38.38 -0.14 -9.05
C ARG A 42 38.76 -1.55 -9.47
N LEU A 43 37.78 -2.38 -9.78
CA LEU A 43 37.98 -3.78 -10.18
C LEU A 43 38.20 -3.95 -11.70
N GLY A 44 37.97 -2.91 -12.51
CA GLY A 44 38.03 -3.00 -13.97
C GLY A 44 36.99 -3.97 -14.57
N VAL A 45 35.83 -4.13 -13.93
CA VAL A 45 34.79 -5.07 -14.36
C VAL A 45 33.49 -4.37 -14.74
N SER A 46 32.71 -5.02 -15.61
CA SER A 46 31.37 -4.54 -15.95
C SER A 46 30.36 -4.80 -14.81
N TYR A 47 29.31 -3.99 -14.74
CA TYR A 47 28.21 -4.14 -13.78
C TYR A 47 27.62 -5.55 -13.71
N PRO A 48 27.29 -6.21 -14.84
CA PRO A 48 26.77 -7.57 -14.82
C PRO A 48 27.76 -8.59 -14.23
N THR A 49 29.06 -8.35 -14.41
CA THR A 49 30.12 -9.21 -13.87
C THR A 49 30.21 -9.03 -12.35
N LEU A 50 30.23 -7.79 -11.88
CA LEU A 50 30.20 -7.48 -10.45
C LEU A 50 28.97 -8.07 -9.76
N ALA A 51 27.78 -7.96 -10.36
CA ALA A 51 26.55 -8.54 -9.82
C ALA A 51 26.63 -10.08 -9.71
N LYS A 52 27.16 -10.76 -10.74
CA LYS A 52 27.41 -12.21 -10.70
C LYS A 52 28.43 -12.59 -9.62
N TRP A 53 29.48 -11.79 -9.45
CA TRP A 53 30.50 -12.01 -8.42
C TRP A 53 29.91 -11.86 -7.02
N ILE A 54 29.20 -10.76 -6.75
CA ILE A 54 28.48 -10.50 -5.49
C ILE A 54 27.54 -11.67 -5.14
N LYS A 55 26.72 -12.12 -6.10
CA LYS A 55 25.83 -13.26 -5.91
C LYS A 55 26.59 -14.55 -5.59
N ARG A 56 27.72 -14.81 -6.26
CA ARG A 56 28.55 -16.01 -6.03
C ARG A 56 29.24 -16.02 -4.66
N ILE A 57 29.60 -14.87 -4.13
CA ILE A 57 30.26 -14.76 -2.81
C ILE A 57 29.26 -14.66 -1.66
N GLY A 58 27.95 -14.82 -1.94
CA GLY A 58 26.89 -14.79 -0.94
C GLY A 58 26.61 -13.40 -0.36
N LEU A 59 27.08 -12.33 -1.01
CA LEU A 59 26.75 -10.98 -0.57
C LEU A 59 25.39 -10.56 -1.16
N PRO A 60 24.53 -9.91 -0.37
CA PRO A 60 23.25 -9.41 -0.86
C PRO A 60 23.47 -8.34 -1.94
N ASN A 61 22.59 -8.31 -2.96
CA ASN A 61 22.66 -7.28 -3.97
C ASN A 61 22.13 -5.98 -3.35
N ARG A 62 22.86 -4.85 -3.48
CA ARG A 62 22.42 -3.54 -2.96
C ARG A 62 21.02 -3.16 -3.43
N TYR A 63 20.69 -3.53 -4.68
CA TYR A 63 19.35 -3.31 -5.22
C TYR A 63 18.27 -4.10 -4.46
N GLU A 64 18.61 -5.31 -4.03
CA GLU A 64 17.73 -6.19 -3.28
C GLU A 64 17.59 -5.71 -1.83
N GLU A 65 18.68 -5.29 -1.20
CA GLU A 65 18.67 -4.64 0.13
C GLU A 65 17.80 -3.36 0.13
N GLU A 66 18.01 -2.48 -0.85
CA GLU A 66 17.23 -1.26 -1.00
C GLU A 66 15.75 -1.56 -1.27
N ARG A 67 15.48 -2.57 -2.10
CA ARG A 67 14.11 -3.06 -2.35
C ARG A 67 13.46 -3.56 -1.05
N GLU A 68 14.14 -4.38 -0.28
CA GLU A 68 13.60 -4.92 0.98
C GLU A 68 13.36 -3.83 2.01
N ARG A 69 14.28 -2.87 2.14
CA ARG A 69 14.11 -1.71 3.02
C ARG A 69 12.88 -0.90 2.63
N ASN A 70 12.77 -0.52 1.36
CA ASN A 70 11.64 0.24 0.86
C ASN A 70 10.30 -0.52 1.03
N LEU A 71 10.29 -1.84 0.79
CA LEU A 71 9.09 -2.66 0.98
C LEU A 71 8.66 -2.69 2.46
N LYS A 72 9.62 -2.84 3.38
CA LYS A 72 9.34 -2.80 4.82
C LYS A 72 8.78 -1.44 5.23
N GLU A 73 9.43 -0.35 4.82
CA GLU A 73 8.99 1.01 5.13
C GLU A 73 7.59 1.32 4.59
N ILE A 74 7.31 0.93 3.33
CA ILE A 74 5.98 1.10 2.74
C ILE A 74 4.94 0.25 3.47
N HIS A 75 5.26 -1.00 3.81
CA HIS A 75 4.33 -1.85 4.55
C HIS A 75 3.99 -1.27 5.92
N SER A 76 5.00 -0.82 6.68
CA SER A 76 4.80 -0.16 7.96
C SER A 76 4.08 1.19 7.83
N ALA A 77 4.24 1.92 6.72
CA ALA A 77 3.46 3.12 6.45
C ALA A 77 1.98 2.81 6.19
N ILE A 78 1.68 1.74 5.45
CA ILE A 78 0.30 1.28 5.24
C ILE A 78 -0.33 0.88 6.57
N GLU A 79 0.37 0.12 7.42
CA GLU A 79 -0.18 -0.30 8.72
C GLU A 79 -0.45 0.87 9.67
N ARG A 80 0.35 1.95 9.58
CA ARG A 80 0.13 3.16 10.39
C ARG A 80 -1.01 4.03 9.87
N LEU A 81 -1.15 4.14 8.55
CA LEU A 81 -2.19 4.95 7.90
C LEU A 81 -3.53 4.21 7.77
N GLY A 82 -3.51 2.87 7.79
CA GLY A 82 -4.61 1.98 7.44
C GLY A 82 -4.97 2.06 5.96
N CYS A 83 -5.67 3.12 5.57
CA CYS A 83 -6.10 3.37 4.19
C CYS A 83 -5.38 4.59 3.61
N CYS A 84 -4.63 4.39 2.53
CA CYS A 84 -3.74 5.42 2.00
C CYS A 84 -3.72 5.50 0.47
N THR A 85 -3.32 6.66 -0.03
CA THR A 85 -3.03 6.93 -1.43
C THR A 85 -1.52 6.87 -1.69
N ILE A 86 -1.13 6.78 -2.96
CA ILE A 86 0.30 6.80 -3.35
C ILE A 86 1.00 8.06 -2.82
N LYS A 87 0.31 9.20 -2.82
CA LYS A 87 0.86 10.48 -2.37
C LYS A 87 1.12 10.48 -0.87
N GLU A 88 0.18 9.98 -0.08
CA GLU A 88 0.32 9.90 1.39
C GLU A 88 1.49 8.97 1.76
N VAL A 89 1.57 7.77 1.17
CA VAL A 89 2.68 6.84 1.44
C VAL A 89 4.03 7.42 1.00
N SER A 90 4.07 8.08 -0.15
CA SER A 90 5.27 8.74 -0.68
C SER A 90 5.73 9.88 0.23
N GLY A 91 4.80 10.68 0.75
CA GLY A 91 5.10 11.74 1.73
C GLY A 91 5.60 11.20 3.06
N GLU A 92 4.95 10.14 3.57
CA GLU A 92 5.28 9.50 4.84
C GLU A 92 6.66 8.84 4.84
N THR A 93 6.97 8.11 3.77
CA THR A 93 8.24 7.34 3.65
C THR A 93 9.37 8.16 3.04
N LYS A 94 9.08 9.32 2.46
CA LYS A 94 10.00 10.10 1.61
C LYS A 94 10.52 9.31 0.39
N ILE A 95 9.85 8.21 0.03
CA ILE A 95 10.16 7.42 -1.16
C ILE A 95 9.46 8.06 -2.37
N PRO A 96 10.11 8.17 -3.55
CA PRO A 96 9.49 8.75 -4.74
C PRO A 96 8.23 7.99 -5.19
N SER A 97 7.21 8.72 -5.64
CA SER A 97 5.88 8.14 -5.90
C SER A 97 5.89 7.01 -6.94
N HIS A 98 6.78 7.05 -7.93
CA HIS A 98 6.93 5.97 -8.92
C HIS A 98 7.46 4.67 -8.30
N THR A 99 8.40 4.78 -7.35
CA THR A 99 8.94 3.67 -6.57
C THR A 99 7.88 3.13 -5.61
N THR A 100 7.16 4.02 -4.93
CA THR A 100 6.02 3.65 -4.07
C THR A 100 4.96 2.90 -4.87
N GLN A 101 4.56 3.41 -6.04
CA GLN A 101 3.59 2.74 -6.91
C GLN A 101 4.07 1.35 -7.34
N LYS A 102 5.34 1.21 -7.70
CA LYS A 102 5.94 -0.08 -8.06
C LYS A 102 5.81 -1.09 -6.92
N TYR A 103 6.11 -0.69 -5.69
CA TYR A 103 6.05 -1.58 -4.52
C TYR A 103 4.63 -1.84 -4.04
N LEU A 104 3.71 -0.88 -4.11
CA LEU A 104 2.29 -1.13 -3.88
C LEU A 104 1.72 -2.15 -4.87
N ASN A 105 2.07 -2.04 -6.15
CA ASN A 105 1.68 -3.04 -7.16
C ASN A 105 2.28 -4.42 -6.87
N PHE A 106 3.47 -4.48 -6.26
CA PHE A 106 4.06 -5.75 -5.81
C PHE A 106 3.25 -6.35 -4.65
N LEU A 107 2.91 -5.56 -3.63
CA LEU A 107 2.10 -6.02 -2.50
C LEU A 107 0.67 -6.44 -2.91
N LEU A 108 0.08 -5.75 -3.90
CA LEU A 108 -1.21 -6.14 -4.49
C LEU A 108 -1.14 -7.52 -5.16
N LYS A 109 -0.03 -7.82 -5.86
CA LYS A 109 0.17 -9.12 -6.51
C LYS A 109 0.38 -10.25 -5.49
N GLU A 110 1.00 -9.94 -4.36
CA GLU A 110 1.14 -10.89 -3.25
C GLU A 110 -0.15 -11.06 -2.42
N GLY A 111 -1.21 -10.27 -2.69
CA GLY A 111 -2.46 -10.33 -1.94
C GLY A 111 -2.36 -9.80 -0.51
N LYS A 112 -1.31 -9.04 -0.18
CA LYS A 112 -1.11 -8.44 1.15
C LYS A 112 -1.96 -7.20 1.39
N ILE A 113 -2.35 -6.55 0.30
CA ILE A 113 -3.19 -5.35 0.29
C ILE A 113 -4.20 -5.47 -0.83
N GLU A 114 -5.27 -4.71 -0.72
CA GLU A 114 -6.25 -4.48 -1.77
C GLU A 114 -6.19 -3.02 -2.25
N LYS A 115 -6.90 -2.75 -3.35
CA LYS A 115 -7.09 -1.38 -3.84
C LYS A 115 -8.52 -1.13 -4.24
N ILE A 116 -8.94 0.12 -4.08
CA ILE A 116 -10.21 0.62 -4.61
C ILE A 116 -10.01 1.96 -5.29
N ALA A 117 -10.69 2.17 -6.41
CA ALA A 117 -10.63 3.39 -7.17
C ALA A 117 -11.95 4.15 -7.05
N ILE A 118 -11.91 5.34 -6.45
CA ILE A 118 -13.04 6.26 -6.42
C ILE A 118 -12.99 7.06 -7.72
N LYS A 119 -13.44 6.44 -8.81
CA LYS A 119 -13.32 7.04 -10.15
C LYS A 119 -14.23 8.26 -10.26
N ARG A 120 -13.68 9.37 -10.78
CA ARG A 120 -14.49 10.46 -11.33
C ARG A 120 -15.19 9.94 -12.58
N ARG A 121 -16.52 9.91 -12.60
CA ARG A 121 -17.25 9.61 -13.82
C ARG A 121 -17.46 10.88 -14.63
N ARG A 122 -17.70 10.66 -15.93
CA ARG A 122 -18.27 11.72 -16.78
C ARG A 122 -19.64 12.10 -16.22
N ARG A 123 -20.00 13.38 -16.34
CA ARG A 123 -21.23 13.97 -15.83
C ARG A 123 -22.42 13.02 -16.06
N SER A 124 -22.90 12.43 -14.97
CA SER A 124 -24.07 11.55 -15.00
C SER A 124 -25.35 12.41 -14.93
N LYS A 125 -26.50 11.81 -15.23
CA LYS A 125 -27.82 12.45 -15.03
C LYS A 125 -28.21 12.55 -13.54
N LEU A 126 -27.31 12.18 -12.62
CA LEU A 126 -27.59 12.24 -11.18
C LEU A 126 -27.56 13.69 -10.70
N ALA A 127 -28.41 13.98 -9.72
CA ALA A 127 -28.54 15.32 -9.13
C ALA A 127 -27.26 15.78 -8.41
N PHE A 128 -26.43 14.85 -7.92
CA PHE A 128 -25.22 15.13 -7.15
C PHE A 128 -23.96 14.64 -7.85
N ARG A 129 -22.92 15.48 -7.85
CA ARG A 129 -21.59 15.13 -8.38
C ARG A 129 -20.80 14.31 -7.36
N GLU A 130 -19.87 13.48 -7.84
CA GLU A 130 -19.00 12.70 -6.95
C GLU A 130 -18.13 13.59 -6.07
N THR A 131 -17.67 14.73 -6.60
CA THR A 131 -16.88 15.70 -5.83
C THR A 131 -17.69 16.35 -4.70
N GLU A 132 -19.00 16.45 -4.81
CA GLU A 132 -19.87 16.99 -3.75
C GLU A 132 -20.11 15.96 -2.64
N LEU A 133 -20.09 14.67 -3.00
CA LEU A 133 -20.36 13.56 -2.09
C LEU A 133 -19.10 13.05 -1.37
N PHE A 134 -17.98 13.02 -2.10
CA PHE A 134 -16.72 12.41 -1.67
C PHE A 134 -15.57 13.44 -1.57
N GLY A 135 -15.82 14.73 -1.87
CA GLY A 135 -14.82 15.79 -1.69
C GLY A 135 -13.49 15.49 -2.39
N GLU A 136 -12.40 15.66 -1.65
CA GLU A 136 -11.02 15.50 -2.12
C GLU A 136 -10.63 14.06 -2.44
N VAL A 137 -11.36 13.06 -1.89
CA VAL A 137 -11.07 11.66 -2.19
C VAL A 137 -11.62 11.24 -3.56
N SER A 138 -12.41 12.09 -4.22
CA SER A 138 -12.92 11.85 -5.57
C SER A 138 -11.81 11.90 -6.63
N GLY A 139 -11.64 10.79 -7.35
CA GLY A 139 -10.59 10.58 -8.36
C GLY A 139 -9.36 9.87 -7.81
N SER A 140 -9.34 9.52 -6.53
CA SER A 140 -8.20 8.88 -5.88
C SER A 140 -8.29 7.36 -5.94
N VAL A 141 -7.12 6.73 -5.88
CA VAL A 141 -6.97 5.28 -5.70
C VAL A 141 -6.41 5.06 -4.31
N PHE A 142 -7.13 4.27 -3.52
CA PHE A 142 -6.76 3.90 -2.17
C PHE A 142 -6.24 2.47 -2.13
N PHE A 143 -5.28 2.26 -1.25
CA PHE A 143 -4.69 0.98 -0.90
C PHE A 143 -4.96 0.76 0.59
N TYR A 144 -5.40 -0.44 0.93
CA TYR A 144 -5.77 -0.80 2.30
C TYR A 144 -5.48 -2.28 2.53
N LYS A 145 -5.31 -2.67 3.79
CA LYS A 145 -5.15 -4.07 4.18
C LYS A 145 -6.50 -4.68 4.52
N ASP A 146 -7.29 -3.94 5.29
CA ASP A 146 -8.60 -4.34 5.74
C ASP A 146 -9.69 -3.44 5.18
N ARG A 147 -10.79 -4.05 4.75
CA ARG A 147 -11.90 -3.33 4.13
C ARG A 147 -12.58 -2.33 5.07
N LYS A 148 -12.40 -2.49 6.38
CA LYS A 148 -12.85 -1.55 7.40
C LYS A 148 -12.11 -0.21 7.32
N GLU A 149 -10.83 -0.21 6.94
CA GLU A 149 -9.99 0.99 6.89
C GLU A 149 -10.49 1.98 5.83
N ILE A 150 -10.85 1.48 4.65
CA ILE A 150 -11.44 2.33 3.61
C ILE A 150 -12.82 2.84 4.02
N ILE A 151 -13.63 2.03 4.70
CA ILE A 151 -14.95 2.45 5.19
C ILE A 151 -14.79 3.60 6.20
N SER A 152 -13.88 3.48 7.17
CA SER A 152 -13.54 4.55 8.11
C SER A 152 -13.08 5.82 7.38
N ARG A 153 -12.15 5.69 6.43
CA ARG A 153 -11.64 6.82 5.63
C ARG A 153 -12.73 7.52 4.83
N LEU A 154 -13.68 6.76 4.27
CA LEU A 154 -14.82 7.32 3.55
C LEU A 154 -15.78 8.04 4.49
N MET A 155 -16.05 7.50 5.67
CA MET A 155 -16.94 8.15 6.64
C MET A 155 -16.39 9.50 7.13
N GLU A 156 -15.07 9.63 7.26
CA GLU A 156 -14.41 10.91 7.61
C GLU A 156 -14.55 11.97 6.51
N THR A 157 -14.53 11.55 5.24
CA THR A 157 -14.38 12.46 4.10
C THR A 157 -15.68 12.74 3.35
N MET A 158 -16.69 11.91 3.55
CA MET A 158 -17.99 12.05 2.90
C MET A 158 -18.82 13.22 3.45
N SER A 159 -19.58 13.88 2.58
CA SER A 159 -20.55 14.90 2.98
C SER A 159 -21.60 14.30 3.91
N ARG A 160 -21.77 14.82 5.13
CA ARG A 160 -22.73 14.31 6.13
C ARG A 160 -24.18 14.75 5.92
N SER A 161 -24.42 15.59 4.91
CA SER A 161 -25.76 16.10 4.62
C SER A 161 -26.76 14.95 4.39
N GLN A 162 -27.93 15.10 5.00
CA GLN A 162 -29.07 14.17 4.88
C GLN A 162 -30.14 14.71 3.91
N GLY A 163 -29.76 15.64 3.04
CA GLY A 163 -30.65 16.21 2.03
C GLY A 163 -31.31 15.14 1.15
N LYS A 164 -32.53 15.45 0.67
CA LYS A 164 -33.32 14.53 -0.17
C LYS A 164 -32.51 14.10 -1.39
N GLY A 165 -32.34 12.78 -1.56
CA GLY A 165 -31.63 12.18 -2.70
C GLY A 165 -30.14 11.90 -2.49
N ILE A 166 -29.50 12.43 -1.44
CA ILE A 166 -28.07 12.20 -1.16
C ILE A 166 -27.80 10.72 -0.85
N LYS A 167 -28.61 10.10 0.02
CA LYS A 167 -28.51 8.67 0.35
C LYS A 167 -28.57 7.77 -0.88
N SER A 168 -29.49 8.06 -1.80
CA SER A 168 -29.66 7.30 -3.04
C SER A 168 -28.44 7.46 -3.96
N ALA A 169 -27.95 8.69 -4.11
CA ALA A 169 -26.75 8.97 -4.91
C ALA A 169 -25.50 8.27 -4.34
N LEU A 170 -25.29 8.32 -3.03
CA LEU A 170 -24.18 7.64 -2.36
C LEU A 170 -24.24 6.12 -2.53
N THR A 171 -25.43 5.54 -2.30
CA THR A 171 -25.67 4.11 -2.49
C THR A 171 -25.32 3.69 -3.92
N HIS A 172 -25.74 4.49 -4.91
CA HIS A 172 -25.41 4.25 -6.31
C HIS A 172 -23.89 4.29 -6.55
N TYR A 173 -23.19 5.31 -6.06
CA TYR A 173 -21.74 5.43 -6.26
C TYR A 173 -20.95 4.34 -5.54
N LEU A 174 -21.24 4.08 -4.26
CA LEU A 174 -20.60 3.03 -3.47
C LEU A 174 -20.78 1.65 -4.11
N LYS A 175 -22.00 1.32 -4.55
CA LYS A 175 -22.25 0.08 -5.31
C LYS A 175 -21.40 0.04 -6.58
N SER A 176 -21.25 1.17 -7.27
CA SER A 176 -20.43 1.27 -8.48
C SER A 176 -18.93 1.13 -8.25
N PHE A 177 -18.45 1.40 -7.02
CA PHE A 177 -17.07 1.19 -6.60
C PHE A 177 -16.81 -0.24 -6.10
N GLY A 178 -17.86 -1.04 -5.92
CA GLY A 178 -17.77 -2.44 -5.51
C GLY A 178 -18.06 -2.71 -4.03
N PHE A 179 -18.63 -1.75 -3.30
CA PHE A 179 -19.09 -1.97 -1.93
C PHE A 179 -20.32 -2.89 -1.87
N THR A 180 -20.37 -3.75 -0.86
CA THR A 180 -21.53 -4.62 -0.62
C THR A 180 -22.68 -3.84 -0.01
N ARG A 181 -23.86 -4.45 0.05
CA ARG A 181 -25.04 -3.80 0.62
C ARG A 181 -24.86 -3.52 2.12
N GLU A 182 -24.27 -4.47 2.83
CA GLU A 182 -24.00 -4.39 4.27
C GLU A 182 -23.05 -3.23 4.58
N GLU A 183 -21.99 -3.08 3.77
CA GLU A 183 -21.02 -1.99 3.89
C GLU A 183 -21.67 -0.63 3.65
N ILE A 184 -22.52 -0.53 2.62
CA ILE A 184 -23.28 0.69 2.32
C ILE A 184 -24.23 1.05 3.47
N ASP A 185 -24.88 0.06 4.07
CA ASP A 185 -25.78 0.27 5.20
C ASP A 185 -25.02 0.72 6.46
N VAL A 186 -23.81 0.18 6.69
CA VAL A 186 -22.91 0.67 7.75
C VAL A 186 -22.51 2.13 7.50
N ILE A 187 -22.05 2.47 6.29
CA ILE A 187 -21.66 3.84 5.92
C ILE A 187 -22.84 4.81 6.09
N ASN A 188 -24.01 4.44 5.58
CA ASN A 188 -25.21 5.28 5.66
C ASN A 188 -25.67 5.49 7.11
N ARG A 189 -25.59 4.46 7.97
CA ARG A 189 -25.91 4.57 9.40
C ARG A 189 -24.90 5.44 10.16
N GLY A 190 -23.60 5.20 9.94
CA GLY A 190 -22.52 5.95 10.61
C GLY A 190 -22.59 7.45 10.33
N ARG A 191 -22.96 7.84 9.09
CA ARG A 191 -23.14 9.24 8.70
C ARG A 191 -24.34 9.95 9.35
N SER A 192 -25.30 9.21 9.91
CA SER A 192 -26.46 9.80 10.59
C SER A 192 -26.15 10.20 12.03
N ILE A 193 -24.94 9.91 12.53
CA ILE A 193 -24.48 10.27 13.88
C ILE A 193 -23.79 11.64 13.81
N PRO A 194 -24.24 12.66 14.57
CA PRO A 194 -23.59 13.98 14.63
C PRO A 194 -22.18 13.93 15.24
N ASP A 195 -21.28 14.82 14.82
CA ASP A 195 -20.01 15.04 15.51
C ASP A 195 -20.26 15.52 16.94
N GLY A 196 -19.57 14.91 17.91
CA GLY A 196 -19.72 15.21 19.34
C GLY A 196 -20.49 14.16 20.14
N VAL A 197 -21.07 13.13 19.49
CA VAL A 197 -21.60 11.94 20.17
C VAL A 197 -20.67 10.74 19.92
N ILE A 198 -19.40 10.88 20.33
CA ILE A 198 -18.56 9.69 20.58
C ILE A 198 -18.79 9.28 22.03
N ASN A 199 -20.02 8.87 22.32
CA ASN A 199 -20.34 7.98 23.42
C ASN A 199 -21.16 6.86 22.82
N LEU A 200 -20.49 5.94 22.12
CA LEU A 200 -20.99 4.58 21.98
C LEU A 200 -20.79 3.87 23.33
N GLN A 201 -21.44 4.39 24.38
CA GLN A 201 -21.98 3.51 25.40
C GLN A 201 -23.20 2.87 24.72
N LEU A 202 -22.97 1.76 24.01
CA LEU A 202 -24.08 0.87 23.74
C LEU A 202 -24.67 0.52 25.09
N LYS A 203 -25.91 0.94 25.33
CA LYS A 203 -26.62 0.50 26.52
C LYS A 203 -26.71 -1.02 26.44
N ALA A 204 -26.66 -1.70 27.59
CA ALA A 204 -26.75 -3.17 27.63
C ALA A 204 -27.98 -3.68 26.84
N GLU A 205 -29.05 -2.89 26.83
CA GLU A 205 -30.29 -3.08 26.07
C GLU A 205 -30.07 -3.21 24.55
N ASP A 206 -29.16 -2.43 23.96
CA ASP A 206 -28.88 -2.45 22.51
C ASP A 206 -28.07 -3.69 22.11
N ILE A 207 -27.16 -4.14 22.98
CA ILE A 207 -26.39 -5.38 22.80
C ILE A 207 -27.33 -6.59 22.89
N GLU A 208 -28.27 -6.56 23.84
CA GLU A 208 -29.27 -7.61 24.01
C GLU A 208 -30.21 -7.71 22.81
N LYS A 209 -30.60 -6.56 22.25
CA LYS A 209 -31.42 -6.49 21.03
C LYS A 209 -30.70 -7.06 19.82
N LEU A 210 -29.42 -6.70 19.62
CA LEU A 210 -28.61 -7.24 18.53
C LEU A 210 -28.35 -8.75 18.66
N SER A 211 -28.23 -9.25 19.89
CA SER A 211 -28.12 -10.69 20.15
C SER A 211 -29.41 -11.44 19.79
N ARG A 212 -30.59 -10.88 20.10
CA ARG A 212 -31.89 -11.45 19.71
C ARG A 212 -32.14 -11.40 18.20
N GLU A 213 -31.55 -10.43 17.51
CA GLU A 213 -31.62 -10.30 16.04
C GLU A 213 -30.59 -11.18 15.30
N GLY A 214 -29.82 -12.02 16.02
CA GLY A 214 -28.94 -13.02 15.44
C GLY A 214 -27.54 -12.51 15.07
N ALA A 215 -27.07 -11.41 15.66
CA ALA A 215 -25.71 -10.93 15.46
C ALA A 215 -24.66 -11.90 16.03
N ASP A 216 -23.54 -12.06 15.32
CA ASP A 216 -22.44 -12.94 15.69
C ASP A 216 -21.87 -12.59 17.09
N PRO A 217 -21.79 -13.55 18.03
CA PRO A 217 -21.20 -13.33 19.36
C PRO A 217 -19.80 -12.73 19.33
N LYS A 218 -18.96 -13.06 18.33
CA LYS A 218 -17.61 -12.48 18.19
C LYS A 218 -17.63 -11.01 17.80
N PHE A 219 -18.68 -10.57 17.09
CA PHE A 219 -18.89 -9.18 16.75
C PHE A 219 -19.33 -8.38 17.99
N LEU A 220 -20.22 -8.93 18.81
CA LEU A 220 -20.70 -8.30 20.04
C LEU A 220 -19.61 -8.16 21.12
N ILE A 221 -18.75 -9.17 21.29
CA ILE A 221 -17.62 -9.14 22.25
C ILE A 221 -16.56 -8.10 21.87
N ASN A 222 -16.30 -7.92 20.57
CA ASN A 222 -15.36 -6.89 20.10
C ASN A 222 -15.93 -5.46 20.20
N LEU A 223 -17.26 -5.32 20.19
CA LEU A 223 -17.95 -4.06 20.42
C LEU A 223 -17.92 -3.65 21.89
N SER A 224 -18.06 -4.59 22.83
CA SER A 224 -17.97 -4.30 24.27
C SER A 224 -16.55 -4.01 24.74
N ALA A 225 -15.54 -4.70 24.18
CA ALA A 225 -14.14 -4.53 24.58
C ALA A 225 -13.57 -3.14 24.26
N ASN A 226 -14.10 -2.46 23.23
CA ASN A 226 -13.65 -1.11 22.84
C ASN A 226 -14.38 0.02 23.58
N ALA A 227 -15.49 -0.26 24.29
CA ALA A 227 -16.17 0.74 25.11
C ALA A 227 -15.40 1.07 26.41
N SER A 228 -14.53 0.17 26.87
CA SER A 228 -13.73 0.34 28.09
C SER A 228 -12.40 1.07 27.86
N VAL A 229 -12.04 1.40 26.61
CA VAL A 229 -10.80 2.11 26.26
C VAL A 229 -11.14 3.56 25.88
N GLN A 230 -11.82 4.30 26.76
CA GLN A 230 -11.80 5.75 26.70
C GLN A 230 -10.48 6.23 27.30
N MET A 231 -9.55 6.59 26.42
CA MET A 231 -8.31 7.27 26.76
C MET A 231 -8.61 8.60 27.47
N VAL A 232 -8.03 8.73 28.66
CA VAL A 232 -7.68 9.98 29.31
C VAL A 232 -6.79 10.78 28.34
N PHE A 233 -7.21 11.98 27.97
CA PHE A 233 -6.30 13.04 27.52
C PHE A 233 -6.27 14.10 28.61
N VAL A 234 -5.07 14.33 29.16
CA VAL A 234 -4.72 15.42 30.09
C VAL A 234 -4.70 16.74 29.35
#